data_AF-A0A9P5NRV4-F1
#
_entry.id   AF-A0A9P5NRV4-F1
#
_cell.length_a   1.000
_cell.length_b   1.000
_cell.length_c   1.000
_cell.angle_alpha   90.00
_cell.angle_beta   90.00
_cell.angle_gamma   90.00
#
_symmetry.space_group_name_H-M   'P 1'
#
loop_
_entity.id
_entity.type
_entity.pdbx_description
1 polymer ?
#
loop_
_entity_poly.entity_id
_entity_poly.type
_entity_poly.pdbx_seq_one_letter_code
_entity_poly.pdbx_strand_id
1 'polypeptide(L)'
;MECVPKLEAPDLIELLDPKLPPLVLLTEQIKEELILSHLPYPSHDSLCRFPKPPLRRFPPIWAEVCIHYRYYNFSNHIVQSRQEICESFDWFRSYQGGVYFAHDVAKGYLLGAFPATRDMFEHGGRLIISHGGGKAESLHSFRGHISSQPATDQLAHDKSIRALFNNYFYSRPLALLMDDKYALFPFDLRAKGVTYAVLGFYTIAHVWAEYQQADNENGRVVRFKFAFRWCEEQGQPWWHQKEEIIGNLGSYLTRHF
;
A
#
# COMPACT_ATOMS: atom_id res chain seq x y z
N MET A 1 -3.83 -16.80 25.95
CA MET A 1 -4.04 -16.80 24.49
C MET A 1 -5.45 -16.29 24.28
N GLU A 2 -5.60 -14.97 24.18
CA GLU A 2 -6.89 -14.37 23.85
C GLU A 2 -6.91 -14.14 22.34
N CYS A 3 -7.89 -14.75 21.67
CA CYS A 3 -8.18 -14.49 20.27
C CYS A 3 -8.61 -13.02 20.15
N VAL A 4 -7.84 -12.24 19.40
CA VAL A 4 -8.29 -10.92 18.94
C VAL A 4 -9.57 -11.15 18.12
N PRO A 5 -10.69 -10.47 18.41
CA PRO A 5 -11.93 -10.67 17.68
C PRO A 5 -11.72 -10.29 16.20
N LYS A 6 -12.32 -11.07 15.31
CA LYS A 6 -12.51 -10.64 13.92
C LYS A 6 -13.31 -9.35 13.97
N LEU A 7 -12.71 -8.21 13.59
CA LEU A 7 -13.49 -7.02 13.28
C LEU A 7 -14.45 -7.40 12.17
N GLU A 8 -15.75 -7.36 12.44
CA GLU A 8 -16.76 -7.55 11.41
C GLU A 8 -16.92 -6.25 10.62
N ALA A 9 -17.29 -6.36 9.33
CA ALA A 9 -17.51 -5.21 8.45
C ALA A 9 -18.34 -4.05 9.06
N PRO A 10 -19.37 -4.25 9.91
CA PRO A 10 -20.09 -3.15 10.57
C PRO A 10 -19.23 -2.27 11.49
N ASP A 11 -18.19 -2.80 12.16
CA ASP A 11 -17.38 -2.02 13.10
C ASP A 11 -16.46 -1.00 12.40
N LEU A 12 -16.09 -1.27 11.14
CA LEU A 12 -15.37 -0.30 10.30
C LEU A 12 -16.27 0.82 9.77
N ILE A 13 -17.60 0.62 9.75
CA ILE A 13 -18.58 1.59 9.27
C ILE A 13 -18.86 2.64 10.34
N GLU A 14 -18.82 2.29 11.62
CA GLU A 14 -19.03 3.24 12.73
C GLU A 14 -17.90 4.29 12.86
N LEU A 15 -16.71 4.02 12.28
CA LEU A 15 -15.61 4.99 12.21
C LEU A 15 -15.80 6.07 11.15
N LEU A 16 -16.87 6.01 10.36
CA LEU A 16 -17.11 6.91 9.23
C LEU A 16 -18.24 7.91 9.54
N ASP A 17 -18.00 9.20 9.24
CA ASP A 17 -18.93 10.31 9.53
C ASP A 17 -20.34 10.04 8.96
N PRO A 18 -21.40 10.07 9.78
CA PRO A 18 -22.77 9.80 9.37
C PRO A 18 -23.35 10.82 8.37
N LYS A 19 -22.65 11.92 8.09
CA LYS A 19 -23.06 12.93 7.09
C LYS A 19 -22.63 12.61 5.65
N LEU A 20 -21.86 11.55 5.43
CA LEU A 20 -21.35 11.19 4.11
C LEU A 20 -22.27 10.22 3.36
N PRO A 21 -22.28 10.23 2.01
CA PRO A 21 -23.15 9.38 1.21
C PRO A 21 -22.91 7.88 1.51
N PRO A 22 -23.97 7.05 1.38
CA PRO A 22 -23.96 5.66 1.82
C PRO A 22 -22.87 4.84 1.12
N LEU A 23 -22.16 4.03 1.90
CA LEU A 23 -21.26 3.00 1.39
C LEU A 23 -22.07 1.98 0.60
N VAL A 24 -21.66 1.71 -0.64
CA VAL A 24 -22.23 0.60 -1.39
C VAL A 24 -21.38 -0.63 -1.08
N LEU A 25 -21.83 -1.41 -0.11
CA LEU A 25 -21.27 -2.73 0.21
C LEU A 25 -21.63 -3.70 -0.91
N LEU A 26 -20.82 -3.70 -1.95
CA LEU A 26 -21.04 -4.50 -3.15
C LEU A 26 -20.36 -5.88 -3.09
N THR A 27 -19.91 -6.35 -1.92
CA THR A 27 -19.01 -7.52 -1.85
C THR A 27 -19.56 -8.78 -2.49
N GLU A 28 -20.86 -9.07 -2.38
CA GLU A 28 -21.45 -10.27 -3.01
C GLU A 28 -21.84 -10.03 -4.49
N GLN A 29 -22.34 -8.84 -4.84
CA GLN A 29 -22.63 -8.50 -6.23
C GLN A 29 -21.36 -8.44 -7.09
N ILE A 30 -20.27 -7.90 -6.54
CA ILE A 30 -18.94 -7.89 -7.17
C ILE A 30 -18.42 -9.31 -7.36
N LYS A 31 -18.63 -10.20 -6.38
CA LYS A 31 -18.25 -11.61 -6.53
C LYS A 31 -18.99 -12.23 -7.70
N GLU A 32 -20.30 -12.06 -7.80
CA GLU A 32 -21.10 -12.63 -8.89
C GLU A 32 -20.66 -12.09 -10.26
N GLU A 33 -20.45 -10.78 -10.40
CA GLU A 33 -19.96 -10.16 -11.64
C GLU A 33 -18.56 -10.67 -12.05
N LEU A 34 -17.67 -10.90 -11.08
CA LEU A 34 -16.32 -11.41 -11.35
C LEU A 34 -16.27 -12.92 -11.56
N ILE A 35 -17.09 -13.71 -10.86
CA ILE A 35 -17.21 -15.16 -10.99
C ILE A 35 -17.74 -15.54 -12.38
N LEU A 36 -18.68 -14.77 -12.93
CA LEU A 36 -19.20 -14.98 -14.28
C LEU A 36 -18.15 -14.80 -15.39
N SER A 37 -16.95 -14.29 -15.04
CA SER A 37 -15.90 -13.96 -16.01
C SER A 37 -14.72 -14.94 -16.11
N HIS A 38 -14.59 -16.00 -15.27
CA HIS A 38 -13.35 -16.81 -15.23
C HIS A 38 -13.48 -18.32 -15.47
N LEU A 39 -12.71 -18.74 -16.50
CA LEU A 39 -12.11 -20.06 -16.73
C LEU A 39 -11.23 -20.53 -15.54
N PRO A 40 -10.94 -21.84 -15.43
CA PRO A 40 -10.19 -22.40 -14.30
C PRO A 40 -8.77 -21.82 -14.20
N TYR A 41 -8.48 -21.18 -13.06
CA TYR A 41 -7.15 -20.66 -12.72
C TYR A 41 -6.20 -21.81 -12.34
N PRO A 42 -4.90 -21.75 -12.73
CA PRO A 42 -3.96 -22.83 -12.47
C PRO A 42 -3.76 -23.03 -10.96
N SER A 43 -3.67 -24.31 -10.59
CA SER A 43 -3.54 -24.80 -9.23
C SER A 43 -2.37 -24.18 -8.46
N HIS A 44 -2.58 -24.09 -7.16
CA HIS A 44 -1.66 -23.70 -6.09
C HIS A 44 -0.20 -24.15 -6.30
N ASP A 45 0.72 -23.36 -5.72
CA ASP A 45 1.80 -23.88 -4.86
C ASP A 45 3.26 -23.46 -5.16
N SER A 46 3.55 -22.29 -5.76
CA SER A 46 4.96 -21.83 -5.84
C SER A 46 5.24 -20.33 -5.69
N LEU A 47 4.23 -19.47 -5.80
CA LEU A 47 4.45 -18.01 -5.91
C LEU A 47 4.15 -17.19 -4.63
N CYS A 48 3.82 -17.86 -3.52
CA CYS A 48 3.45 -17.22 -2.25
C CYS A 48 4.27 -17.70 -1.05
N ARG A 49 5.55 -18.05 -1.22
CA ARG A 49 6.43 -18.08 -0.05
C ARG A 49 6.72 -16.64 0.34
N PHE A 50 6.32 -16.24 1.56
CA PHE A 50 6.84 -15.02 2.17
C PHE A 50 8.37 -15.01 1.99
N PRO A 51 8.97 -13.92 1.48
CA PRO A 51 10.42 -13.83 1.50
C PRO A 51 10.93 -14.02 2.93
N LYS A 52 12.13 -14.61 3.04
CA LYS A 52 12.78 -14.97 4.31
C LYS A 52 12.75 -13.79 5.32
N PRO A 53 12.70 -14.10 6.64
CA PRO A 53 12.43 -13.19 7.78
C PRO A 53 13.18 -11.84 7.81
N PRO A 54 12.75 -10.88 8.65
CA PRO A 54 13.07 -9.46 8.50
C PRO A 54 14.57 -9.15 8.46
N LEU A 55 14.88 -8.13 7.65
CA LEU A 55 16.23 -7.60 7.45
C LEU A 55 16.86 -7.19 8.79
N ARG A 56 18.17 -7.40 8.93
CA ARG A 56 18.95 -7.11 10.14
C ARG A 56 19.17 -5.61 10.42
N ARG A 57 18.63 -4.71 9.59
CA ARG A 57 18.81 -3.25 9.69
C ARG A 57 17.49 -2.51 9.48
N PHE A 58 17.31 -1.46 10.27
CA PHE A 58 16.16 -0.55 10.24
C PHE A 58 16.58 0.81 9.64
N PRO A 59 15.76 1.43 8.78
CA PRO A 59 14.55 0.88 8.16
C PRO A 59 14.91 -0.28 7.21
N PRO A 60 13.98 -1.20 6.89
CA PRO A 60 14.11 -2.07 5.72
C PRO A 60 13.95 -1.20 4.47
N ILE A 61 14.92 -0.32 4.22
CA ILE A 61 15.08 0.35 2.94
C ILE A 61 15.51 -0.78 2.01
N TRP A 62 14.61 -1.26 1.15
CA TRP A 62 14.94 -2.22 0.08
C TRP A 62 15.78 -1.55 -1.03
N ALA A 63 16.75 -0.72 -0.62
CA ALA A 63 17.86 -0.20 -1.39
C ALA A 63 19.18 -0.93 -1.10
N GLU A 64 19.29 -1.72 -0.01
CA GLU A 64 20.53 -2.46 0.28
C GLU A 64 20.71 -3.72 -0.61
N VAL A 65 19.65 -4.21 -1.27
CA VAL A 65 19.72 -5.45 -2.10
C VAL A 65 19.91 -5.14 -3.58
N CYS A 66 20.90 -4.31 -3.90
CA CYS A 66 21.55 -4.31 -5.22
C CYS A 66 23.08 -4.09 -5.14
N ILE A 67 23.70 -4.33 -3.99
CA ILE A 67 25.17 -4.37 -3.89
C ILE A 67 25.63 -5.82 -3.69
N HIS A 68 25.46 -6.64 -4.72
CA HIS A 68 26.38 -7.77 -4.95
C HIS A 68 27.32 -7.52 -6.14
N TYR A 69 27.42 -6.26 -6.60
CA TYR A 69 28.43 -5.80 -7.54
C TYR A 69 28.97 -4.42 -7.12
N ARG A 70 29.75 -4.39 -6.04
CA ARG A 70 31.05 -3.72 -5.93
C ARG A 70 31.46 -3.62 -4.47
N TYR A 71 32.45 -4.43 -4.14
CA TYR A 71 33.39 -4.18 -3.07
C TYR A 71 33.94 -2.74 -3.18
N TYR A 72 34.05 -2.08 -2.02
CA TYR A 72 34.60 -0.73 -1.77
C TYR A 72 33.67 0.48 -1.94
N ASN A 73 33.57 1.22 -0.82
CA ASN A 73 32.87 2.49 -0.56
C ASN A 73 31.44 2.38 -0.01
N PHE A 74 31.38 2.46 1.32
CA PHE A 74 30.21 2.55 2.17
C PHE A 74 29.53 3.92 1.97
N SER A 75 28.71 4.03 0.92
CA SER A 75 27.81 5.16 0.72
C SER A 75 26.38 4.65 0.82
N ASN A 76 25.59 5.23 1.72
CA ASN A 76 24.18 4.92 1.92
C ASN A 76 23.42 5.15 0.61
N HIS A 77 23.27 4.12 -0.21
CA HIS A 77 22.53 4.22 -1.46
C HIS A 77 21.04 4.25 -1.11
N ILE A 78 20.50 5.46 -1.08
CA ILE A 78 19.08 5.75 -0.99
C ILE A 78 18.44 5.39 -2.34
N VAL A 79 17.30 4.70 -2.34
CA VAL A 79 16.47 4.61 -3.54
C VAL A 79 15.85 5.98 -3.81
N GLN A 80 16.36 6.65 -4.83
CA GLN A 80 15.94 8.00 -5.19
C GLN A 80 14.85 8.00 -6.24
N SER A 81 14.76 6.94 -7.05
CA SER A 81 13.88 6.90 -8.21
C SER A 81 12.93 5.69 -8.19
N ARG A 82 11.77 5.88 -8.81
CA ARG A 82 10.82 4.79 -9.05
C ARG A 82 11.41 3.69 -9.93
N GLN A 83 12.30 4.06 -10.84
CA GLN A 83 12.99 3.14 -11.73
C GLN A 83 13.83 2.14 -10.94
N GLU A 84 14.62 2.62 -9.98
CA GLU A 84 15.43 1.75 -9.11
C GLU A 84 14.58 0.71 -8.38
N ILE A 85 13.39 1.08 -7.87
CA ILE A 85 12.47 0.12 -7.23
C ILE A 85 12.01 -0.93 -8.23
N CYS A 86 11.55 -0.48 -9.39
CA CYS A 86 11.03 -1.38 -10.42
C CYS A 86 12.08 -2.40 -10.88
N GLU A 87 13.36 -2.05 -10.82
CA GLU A 87 14.46 -2.90 -11.22
C GLU A 87 14.97 -3.80 -10.07
N SER A 88 14.93 -3.31 -8.82
CA SER A 88 15.50 -3.98 -7.64
C SER A 88 14.49 -4.75 -6.77
N PHE A 89 13.20 -4.46 -6.86
CA PHE A 89 12.17 -5.05 -5.98
C PHE A 89 11.14 -5.87 -6.77
N ASP A 90 11.24 -7.19 -6.67
CA ASP A 90 10.40 -8.13 -7.42
C ASP A 90 8.89 -7.96 -7.21
N TRP A 91 8.49 -7.42 -6.06
CA TRP A 91 7.08 -7.22 -5.74
C TRP A 91 6.50 -5.93 -6.30
N PHE A 92 7.30 -5.07 -6.95
CA PHE A 92 6.78 -3.86 -7.58
C PHE A 92 7.54 -3.51 -8.85
N ARG A 93 6.90 -3.66 -10.01
CA ARG A 93 7.47 -3.30 -11.34
C ARG A 93 6.56 -2.36 -12.13
N SER A 94 5.81 -1.49 -11.43
CA SER A 94 4.93 -0.51 -12.05
C SER A 94 5.57 0.88 -12.09
N TYR A 95 6.11 1.24 -13.25
CA TYR A 95 6.80 2.52 -13.48
C TYR A 95 5.88 3.74 -13.46
N GLN A 96 4.59 3.56 -13.74
CA GLN A 96 3.63 4.66 -13.87
C GLN A 96 2.42 4.51 -12.94
N GLY A 97 1.89 3.30 -12.74
CA GLY A 97 0.67 3.06 -11.94
C GLY A 97 0.92 2.67 -10.48
N GLY A 98 0.00 3.00 -9.57
CA GLY A 98 0.14 2.67 -8.14
C GLY A 98 0.07 1.17 -7.81
N VAL A 99 -0.39 0.31 -8.74
CA VAL A 99 -0.55 -1.13 -8.50
C VAL A 99 0.27 -1.91 -9.52
N TYR A 100 1.17 -2.76 -9.04
CA TYR A 100 1.83 -3.78 -9.85
C TYR A 100 1.11 -5.12 -9.69
N PHE A 101 0.74 -5.73 -10.80
CA PHE A 101 0.06 -7.03 -10.84
C PHE A 101 0.64 -7.91 -11.94
N ALA A 102 0.58 -9.22 -11.74
CA ALA A 102 0.98 -10.23 -12.70
C ALA A 102 0.04 -11.43 -12.58
N HIS A 103 -0.41 -11.98 -13.71
CA HIS A 103 -1.37 -13.09 -13.76
C HIS A 103 -2.62 -12.82 -12.91
N ASP A 104 -3.17 -11.61 -13.03
CA ASP A 104 -4.30 -11.07 -12.27
C ASP A 104 -4.16 -11.17 -10.74
N VAL A 105 -2.94 -11.12 -10.23
CA VAL A 105 -2.66 -11.03 -8.79
C VAL A 105 -1.86 -9.77 -8.55
N ALA A 106 -2.35 -8.90 -7.67
CA ALA A 106 -1.59 -7.76 -7.21
C ALA A 106 -0.38 -8.24 -6.40
N LYS A 107 0.80 -7.75 -6.77
CA LYS A 107 2.07 -8.04 -6.10
C LYS A 107 2.52 -6.86 -5.25
N GLY A 108 2.33 -5.65 -5.75
CA GLY A 108 2.77 -4.46 -5.04
C GLY A 108 1.80 -3.31 -5.19
N TYR A 109 1.76 -2.48 -4.16
CA TYR A 109 0.88 -1.33 -4.06
C TYR A 109 1.66 -0.14 -3.51
N LEU A 110 1.66 0.96 -4.25
CA LEU A 110 2.34 2.20 -3.90
C LEU A 110 1.34 3.21 -3.36
N LEU A 111 1.52 3.57 -2.10
CA LEU A 111 0.90 4.70 -1.43
C LEU A 111 1.70 5.97 -1.78
N GLY A 112 1.04 7.05 -2.18
CA GLY A 112 1.77 8.25 -2.58
C GLY A 112 0.97 9.55 -2.50
N ALA A 113 1.36 10.51 -3.34
CA ALA A 113 0.92 11.91 -3.27
C ALA A 113 -0.57 12.21 -3.42
N PHE A 114 -1.39 11.24 -3.83
CA PHE A 114 -2.79 11.46 -4.21
C PHE A 114 -3.74 10.66 -3.32
N PRO A 115 -3.90 11.00 -2.03
CA PRO A 115 -4.87 10.33 -1.18
C PRO A 115 -6.29 10.63 -1.68
N ALA A 116 -7.16 9.64 -1.64
CA ALA A 116 -8.59 9.84 -1.83
C ALA A 116 -9.27 10.12 -0.48
N THR A 117 -10.47 10.71 -0.51
CA THR A 117 -11.30 10.90 0.68
C THR A 117 -11.47 9.57 1.43
N ARG A 118 -11.32 9.54 2.76
CA ARG A 118 -11.35 8.31 3.59
C ARG A 118 -10.20 7.30 3.33
N ASP A 119 -9.11 7.72 2.70
CA ASP A 119 -7.84 6.98 2.89
C ASP A 119 -7.36 7.19 4.33
N MET A 120 -6.88 6.13 4.98
CA MET A 120 -6.57 6.13 6.41
C MET A 120 -5.30 5.33 6.72
N PHE A 121 -4.58 5.74 7.76
CA PHE A 121 -3.42 5.04 8.31
C PHE A 121 -3.68 4.79 9.79
N GLU A 122 -4.21 3.60 10.09
CA GLU A 122 -4.77 3.27 11.40
C GLU A 122 -3.96 2.20 12.12
N HIS A 123 -4.13 2.14 13.44
CA HIS A 123 -3.44 1.19 14.32
C HIS A 123 -1.92 1.20 14.11
N GLY A 124 -1.37 2.42 13.96
CA GLY A 124 0.03 2.64 13.65
C GLY A 124 0.44 2.08 12.27
N GLY A 125 -0.47 2.00 11.31
CA GLY A 125 -0.19 1.45 9.97
C GLY A 125 -0.40 -0.06 9.87
N ARG A 126 -0.94 -0.71 10.89
CA ARG A 126 -1.35 -2.13 10.79
C ARG A 126 -2.63 -2.31 9.97
N LEU A 127 -3.42 -1.25 9.88
CA LEU A 127 -4.56 -1.14 9.00
C LEU A 127 -4.37 0.10 8.13
N ILE A 128 -4.37 -0.07 6.82
CA ILE A 128 -4.27 1.05 5.87
C ILE A 128 -5.45 0.95 4.93
N ILE A 129 -6.22 2.03 4.80
CA ILE A 129 -7.30 2.13 3.82
C ILE A 129 -6.80 2.99 2.68
N SER A 130 -6.84 2.46 1.46
CA SER A 130 -6.46 3.23 0.27
C SER A 130 -7.34 2.87 -0.92
N HIS A 131 -7.55 3.85 -1.81
CA HIS A 131 -8.31 3.68 -3.04
C HIS A 131 -7.51 2.95 -4.12
N GLY A 132 -8.15 2.08 -4.90
CA GLY A 132 -7.52 1.40 -6.02
C GLY A 132 -6.83 2.37 -6.98
N GLY A 133 -5.68 2.00 -7.53
CA GLY A 133 -4.95 2.87 -8.46
C GLY A 133 -5.60 2.95 -9.85
N GLY A 134 -5.48 4.13 -10.49
CA GLY A 134 -5.94 4.40 -11.86
C GLY A 134 -7.20 5.26 -11.93
N LYS A 135 -7.51 5.80 -13.12
CA LYS A 135 -8.71 6.63 -13.40
C LYS A 135 -8.82 7.93 -12.60
N ALA A 136 -7.73 8.37 -11.96
CA ALA A 136 -7.60 9.70 -11.39
C ALA A 136 -7.49 10.76 -12.49
N GLU A 137 -7.72 12.02 -12.13
CA GLU A 137 -7.42 13.14 -13.02
C GLU A 137 -5.93 13.11 -13.39
N SER A 138 -5.63 13.33 -14.67
CA SER A 138 -4.25 13.31 -15.15
C SER A 138 -4.00 14.38 -16.20
N LEU A 139 -2.82 14.99 -16.15
CA LEU A 139 -2.37 15.89 -17.20
C LEU A 139 -1.75 15.06 -18.32
N HIS A 140 -2.39 15.04 -19.48
CA HIS A 140 -1.83 14.42 -20.67
C HIS A 140 -1.11 15.49 -21.49
N SER A 141 0.17 15.29 -21.80
CA SER A 141 0.84 16.09 -22.82
C SER A 141 0.82 15.32 -24.14
N PHE A 142 0.27 15.93 -25.20
CA PHE A 142 0.34 15.38 -26.55
C PHE A 142 0.79 16.48 -27.50
N ARG A 143 1.92 16.25 -28.19
CA ARG A 143 2.55 17.23 -29.10
C ARG A 143 2.77 18.63 -28.49
N GLY A 144 3.16 18.67 -27.21
CA GLY A 144 3.40 19.94 -26.48
C GLY A 144 2.15 20.64 -25.96
N HIS A 145 0.96 20.12 -26.25
CA HIS A 145 -0.29 20.60 -25.63
C HIS A 145 -0.58 19.82 -24.35
N ILE A 146 -0.79 20.52 -23.24
CA ILE A 146 -1.22 19.92 -21.97
C ILE A 146 -2.75 19.96 -21.93
N SER A 147 -3.39 18.81 -21.80
CA SER A 147 -4.84 18.68 -21.58
C SER A 147 -5.07 17.93 -20.28
N SER A 148 -5.94 18.45 -19.40
CA SER A 148 -6.43 17.65 -18.27
C SER A 148 -7.40 16.59 -18.79
N GLN A 149 -7.17 15.35 -18.39
CA GLN A 149 -8.14 14.27 -18.50
C GLN A 149 -8.85 14.15 -17.16
N PRO A 150 -10.17 14.40 -17.12
CA PRO A 150 -10.92 14.35 -15.87
C PRO A 150 -10.93 12.93 -15.31
N ALA A 151 -11.10 12.85 -14.00
CA ALA A 151 -11.25 11.59 -13.31
C ALA A 151 -12.49 10.84 -13.81
N THR A 152 -12.39 9.52 -13.98
CA THR A 152 -13.47 8.65 -14.45
C THR A 152 -13.76 7.54 -13.44
N ASP A 153 -14.91 6.88 -13.56
CA ASP A 153 -15.28 5.76 -12.70
C ASP A 153 -14.26 4.62 -12.80
N GLN A 154 -13.95 4.02 -11.65
CA GLN A 154 -13.28 2.73 -11.61
C GLN A 154 -14.30 1.62 -11.79
N LEU A 155 -13.93 0.62 -12.57
CA LEU A 155 -14.78 -0.52 -12.89
C LEU A 155 -14.18 -1.80 -12.29
N ALA A 156 -15.02 -2.74 -11.90
CA ALA A 156 -14.55 -3.99 -11.29
C ALA A 156 -13.62 -4.81 -12.21
N HIS A 157 -13.77 -4.64 -13.53
CA HIS A 157 -12.95 -5.29 -14.55
C HIS A 157 -11.68 -4.51 -14.92
N ASP A 158 -11.46 -3.31 -14.36
CA ASP A 158 -10.18 -2.61 -14.51
C ASP A 158 -9.05 -3.51 -14.00
N LYS A 159 -7.95 -3.62 -14.76
CA LYS A 159 -6.94 -4.65 -14.52
C LYS A 159 -6.35 -4.62 -13.10
N SER A 160 -6.06 -3.42 -12.58
CA SER A 160 -5.55 -3.23 -11.22
C SER A 160 -6.59 -3.60 -10.17
N ILE A 161 -7.84 -3.18 -10.36
CA ILE A 161 -8.97 -3.44 -9.46
C ILE A 161 -9.27 -4.93 -9.40
N ARG A 162 -9.40 -5.59 -10.55
CA ARG A 162 -9.59 -7.03 -10.66
C ARG A 162 -8.48 -7.83 -10.00
N ALA A 163 -7.23 -7.41 -10.16
CA ALA A 163 -6.10 -8.05 -9.50
C ALA A 163 -6.15 -7.91 -7.96
N LEU A 164 -6.56 -6.73 -7.45
CA LEU A 164 -6.76 -6.53 -6.01
C LEU A 164 -7.95 -7.34 -5.48
N PHE A 165 -9.04 -7.47 -6.24
CA PHE A 165 -10.13 -8.37 -5.89
C PHE A 165 -9.68 -9.81 -5.75
N ASN A 166 -8.84 -10.30 -6.67
CA ASN A 166 -8.26 -11.64 -6.53
C ASN A 166 -7.41 -11.77 -5.26
N ASN A 167 -6.63 -10.74 -4.89
CA ASN A 167 -5.91 -10.76 -3.62
C ASN A 167 -6.85 -10.81 -2.40
N TYR A 168 -7.98 -10.11 -2.46
CA TYR A 168 -9.02 -10.18 -1.43
C TYR A 168 -9.66 -11.57 -1.34
N PHE A 169 -10.23 -12.07 -2.44
CA PHE A 169 -10.97 -13.35 -2.44
C PHE A 169 -10.11 -14.55 -2.07
N TYR A 170 -8.85 -14.55 -2.49
CA TYR A 170 -7.92 -15.63 -2.20
C TYR A 170 -6.98 -15.34 -1.03
N SER A 171 -7.22 -14.25 -0.28
CA SER A 171 -6.40 -13.82 0.87
C SER A 171 -4.90 -13.80 0.56
N ARG A 172 -4.52 -13.36 -0.65
CA ARG A 172 -3.12 -13.35 -1.11
C ARG A 172 -2.42 -12.09 -0.62
N PRO A 173 -1.25 -12.23 0.04
CA PRO A 173 -0.49 -11.07 0.49
C PRO A 173 0.10 -10.31 -0.71
N LEU A 174 0.26 -9.00 -0.52
CA LEU A 174 1.00 -8.12 -1.43
C LEU A 174 1.92 -7.20 -0.62
N ALA A 175 2.94 -6.65 -1.27
CA ALA A 175 3.82 -5.67 -0.65
C ALA A 175 3.21 -4.27 -0.76
N LEU A 176 3.18 -3.53 0.36
CA LEU A 176 2.88 -2.10 0.37
C LEU A 176 4.18 -1.31 0.40
N LEU A 177 4.25 -0.32 -0.46
CA LEU A 177 5.31 0.67 -0.56
C LEU A 177 4.69 2.04 -0.37
N MET A 178 5.49 3.01 0.04
CA MET A 178 5.12 4.41 0.03
C MET A 178 6.22 5.28 -0.57
N ASP A 179 5.83 6.41 -1.15
CA ASP A 179 6.75 7.49 -1.51
C ASP A 179 6.81 8.58 -0.41
N ASP A 180 7.75 9.50 -0.54
CA ASP A 180 7.97 10.64 0.36
C ASP A 180 6.84 11.69 0.33
N LYS A 181 5.80 11.47 -0.48
CA LYS A 181 4.62 12.33 -0.60
C LYS A 181 3.39 11.68 0.03
N TYR A 182 3.51 10.48 0.60
CA TYR A 182 2.40 9.85 1.30
C TYR A 182 2.11 10.55 2.63
N ALA A 183 1.15 11.47 2.60
CA ALA A 183 0.86 12.41 3.69
C ALA A 183 0.34 11.76 4.99
N LEU A 184 -0.18 10.54 4.93
CA LEU A 184 -0.76 9.85 6.11
C LEU A 184 0.30 9.11 6.94
N PHE A 185 1.55 9.03 6.47
CA PHE A 185 2.62 8.39 7.23
C PHE A 185 3.16 9.33 8.31
N PRO A 186 3.32 8.87 9.58
CA PRO A 186 3.66 9.74 10.71
C PRO A 186 5.09 10.26 10.73
N PHE A 187 5.96 9.83 9.80
CA PHE A 187 7.36 10.27 9.76
C PHE A 187 7.72 10.91 8.42
N ASP A 188 8.54 11.95 8.46
CA ASP A 188 9.06 12.59 7.25
C ASP A 188 10.20 11.75 6.63
N LEU A 189 9.90 11.08 5.51
CA LEU A 189 10.89 10.32 4.74
C LEU A 189 11.91 11.24 4.06
N ARG A 190 11.47 12.41 3.58
CA ARG A 190 12.34 13.38 2.88
C ARG A 190 13.41 13.93 3.82
N ALA A 191 13.07 14.21 5.08
CA ALA A 191 14.03 14.62 6.10
C ALA A 191 15.13 13.55 6.35
N LYS A 192 14.82 12.27 6.09
CA LYS A 192 15.78 11.16 6.16
C LYS A 192 16.46 10.86 4.83
N GLY A 193 16.21 11.70 3.82
CA GLY A 193 16.70 11.50 2.46
C GLY A 193 16.12 10.26 1.79
N VAL A 194 14.96 9.75 2.19
CA VAL A 194 14.35 8.54 1.62
C VAL A 194 13.21 8.94 0.68
N THR A 195 13.27 8.59 -0.61
CA THR A 195 12.16 8.86 -1.54
C THR A 195 11.09 7.77 -1.50
N TYR A 196 11.49 6.51 -1.28
CA TYR A 196 10.56 5.39 -1.22
C TYR A 196 10.94 4.42 -0.11
N ALA A 197 9.93 3.85 0.54
CA ALA A 197 10.09 2.86 1.58
C ALA A 197 9.10 1.71 1.43
N VAL A 198 9.55 0.49 1.68
CA VAL A 198 8.68 -0.68 1.76
C VAL A 198 8.11 -0.74 3.17
N LEU A 199 6.79 -0.72 3.29
CA LEU A 199 6.11 -0.88 4.58
C LEU A 199 6.19 -2.34 5.04
N GLY A 200 5.85 -3.27 4.15
CA GLY A 200 5.80 -4.69 4.46
C GLY A 200 4.71 -5.40 3.65
N PHE A 201 4.36 -6.60 4.09
CA PHE A 201 3.31 -7.42 3.48
C PHE A 201 1.96 -7.24 4.17
N TYR A 202 0.92 -7.14 3.36
CA TYR A 202 -0.45 -6.99 3.84
C TYR A 202 -1.38 -7.94 3.09
N THR A 203 -2.44 -8.36 3.75
CA THR A 203 -3.61 -8.97 3.12
C THR A 203 -4.71 -7.94 2.99
N ILE A 204 -5.61 -8.10 2.02
CA ILE A 204 -6.80 -7.25 1.92
C ILE A 204 -7.87 -7.86 2.82
N ALA A 205 -8.30 -7.12 3.84
CA ALA A 205 -9.31 -7.54 4.79
C ALA A 205 -10.74 -7.21 4.30
N HIS A 206 -10.91 -6.07 3.63
CA HIS A 206 -12.20 -5.62 3.10
C HIS A 206 -12.02 -4.82 1.80
N VAL A 207 -13.07 -4.78 1.00
CA VAL A 207 -13.17 -3.98 -0.22
C VAL A 207 -14.60 -3.45 -0.39
N TRP A 208 -14.73 -2.20 -0.83
CA TRP A 208 -16.02 -1.58 -1.13
C TRP A 208 -15.87 -0.54 -2.23
N ALA A 209 -16.99 -0.06 -2.77
CA ALA A 209 -17.01 1.07 -3.69
C ALA A 209 -17.67 2.28 -3.02
N GLU A 210 -17.16 3.47 -3.31
CA GLU A 210 -17.74 4.71 -2.85
C GLU A 210 -17.69 5.82 -3.90
N TYR A 211 -18.60 6.79 -3.77
CA TYR A 211 -18.53 8.02 -4.54
C TYR A 211 -17.51 8.98 -3.93
N GLN A 212 -16.62 9.48 -4.77
CA GLN A 212 -15.73 10.59 -4.48
C GLN A 212 -16.12 11.78 -5.35
N GLN A 213 -16.08 13.00 -4.81
CA GLN A 213 -16.27 14.20 -5.61
C GLN A 213 -15.15 14.32 -6.66
N ALA A 214 -15.50 14.75 -7.86
CA ALA A 214 -14.56 14.94 -8.96
C ALA A 214 -14.99 16.13 -9.83
N ASP A 215 -14.01 16.80 -10.40
CA ASP A 215 -14.24 17.86 -11.40
C ASP A 215 -14.48 17.22 -12.78
N ASN A 216 -15.68 16.67 -12.96
CA ASN A 216 -16.14 16.07 -14.21
C ASN A 216 -17.63 16.38 -14.43
N GLU A 217 -18.18 16.01 -15.59
CA GLU A 217 -19.59 16.26 -15.93
C GLU A 217 -20.59 15.72 -14.89
N ASN A 218 -20.22 14.64 -14.19
CA ASN A 218 -21.07 13.99 -13.19
C ASN A 218 -20.88 14.56 -11.76
N GLY A 219 -19.88 15.43 -11.54
CA GLY A 219 -19.47 15.97 -10.24
C GLY A 219 -18.92 14.92 -9.25
N ARG A 220 -18.82 13.66 -9.67
CA ARG A 220 -18.41 12.52 -8.84
C ARG A 220 -17.87 11.36 -9.68
N VAL A 221 -17.16 10.47 -9.00
CA VAL A 221 -16.62 9.22 -9.56
C VAL A 221 -16.73 8.09 -8.55
N VAL A 222 -16.85 6.86 -9.05
CA VAL A 222 -16.74 5.63 -8.25
C VAL A 222 -15.27 5.32 -8.00
N ARG A 223 -14.95 5.02 -6.74
CA ARG A 223 -13.63 4.57 -6.29
C ARG A 223 -13.77 3.31 -5.48
N PHE A 224 -12.99 2.30 -5.82
CA PHE A 224 -12.84 1.13 -4.97
C PHE A 224 -11.86 1.43 -3.85
N LYS A 225 -12.21 1.03 -2.64
CA LYS A 225 -11.38 1.13 -1.44
C LYS A 225 -10.98 -0.25 -0.98
N PHE A 226 -9.75 -0.37 -0.50
CA PHE A 226 -9.19 -1.61 0.01
C PHE A 226 -8.63 -1.36 1.40
N ALA A 227 -9.07 -2.18 2.36
CA ALA A 227 -8.52 -2.21 3.70
C ALA A 227 -7.38 -3.23 3.76
N PHE A 228 -6.16 -2.75 3.79
CA PHE A 228 -4.95 -3.56 3.91
C PHE A 228 -4.61 -3.81 5.37
N ARG A 229 -4.53 -5.07 5.76
CA ARG A 229 -4.18 -5.52 7.10
C ARG A 229 -2.79 -6.15 7.11
N TRP A 230 -1.96 -5.72 8.04
CA TRP A 230 -0.60 -6.21 8.26
C TRP A 230 -0.57 -7.73 8.45
N CYS A 231 0.40 -8.40 7.82
CA CYS A 231 0.69 -9.82 8.08
C CYS A 231 1.57 -9.92 9.34
N GLU A 232 1.03 -10.47 10.43
CA GLU A 232 1.74 -10.56 11.72
C GLU A 232 3.00 -11.44 11.66
N GLU A 233 3.07 -12.36 10.70
CA GLU A 233 4.20 -13.28 10.52
C GLU A 233 5.52 -12.55 10.21
N GLN A 234 5.47 -11.30 9.76
CA GLN A 234 6.67 -10.50 9.48
C GLN A 234 7.19 -9.70 10.69
N GLY A 235 6.52 -9.76 11.83
CA GLY A 235 6.90 -9.06 13.07
C GLY A 235 6.27 -7.67 13.22
N GLN A 236 6.88 -6.82 14.05
CA GLN A 236 6.40 -5.46 14.29
C GLN A 236 6.76 -4.54 13.11
N PRO A 237 5.88 -3.59 12.74
CA PRO A 237 6.24 -2.53 11.80
C PRO A 237 7.53 -1.83 12.21
N TRP A 238 8.42 -1.62 11.25
CA TRP A 238 9.77 -1.09 11.55
C TRP A 238 9.76 0.33 12.09
N TRP A 239 8.66 1.05 11.93
CA TRP A 239 8.45 2.40 12.44
C TRP A 239 7.80 2.43 13.83
N HIS A 240 7.48 1.26 14.43
CA HIS A 240 6.99 1.14 15.81
C HIS A 240 8.13 1.09 16.83
N GLN A 241 9.30 1.67 16.54
CA GLN A 241 10.40 1.65 17.49
C GLN A 241 9.97 2.30 18.81
N LYS A 242 9.98 1.50 19.88
CA LYS A 242 9.91 2.01 21.25
C LYS A 242 11.14 2.87 21.48
N GLU A 243 10.95 4.06 22.03
CA GLU A 243 12.00 4.86 22.67
C GLU A 243 12.48 4.17 23.96
N GLU A 244 12.92 2.92 23.87
CA GLU A 244 13.59 2.21 24.96
C GLU A 244 15.06 2.09 24.54
N ILE A 245 15.89 3.04 24.99
CA ILE A 245 17.32 2.96 25.41
C ILE A 245 17.89 4.39 25.53
N ILE A 246 17.26 5.30 26.31
CA ILE A 246 17.99 6.42 26.99
C ILE A 246 17.41 6.63 28.40
N GLY A 247 17.06 5.55 29.10
CA GLY A 247 16.61 5.59 30.50
C GLY A 247 17.60 4.98 31.50
N ASN A 248 18.51 4.12 31.05
CA ASN A 248 19.32 3.28 31.95
C ASN A 248 20.85 3.52 31.91
N LEU A 249 21.30 4.61 31.29
CA LEU A 249 22.72 5.03 31.34
C LEU A 249 22.94 6.38 32.07
N GLY A 250 21.87 7.00 32.59
CA GLY A 250 21.93 8.33 33.23
C GLY A 250 22.33 8.35 34.71
N SER A 251 22.58 7.21 35.36
CA SER A 251 22.83 7.16 36.81
C SER A 251 24.25 6.78 37.23
N TYR A 252 25.22 6.70 36.32
CA TYR A 252 26.58 6.23 36.65
C TYR A 252 27.75 7.08 36.10
N LEU A 253 27.59 8.39 35.92
CA LEU A 253 28.76 9.29 35.85
C LEU A 253 28.63 10.45 36.84
N THR A 254 28.93 10.06 38.08
CA THR A 254 29.42 10.85 39.20
C THR A 254 30.55 11.79 38.79
N ARG A 255 30.46 13.04 39.28
CA ARG A 255 31.55 13.86 39.84
C ARG A 255 32.94 13.76 39.21
N HIS A 256 33.38 14.86 38.60
CA HIS A 256 34.61 15.63 38.93
C HIS A 256 35.27 16.20 37.67
N PHE A 257 35.43 17.53 37.73
CA PHE A 257 36.19 18.46 36.88
C PHE A 257 35.60 18.80 35.51
#